data_AF-T0RCI9-F1
#
_entry.id   AF-T0RCI9-F1
#
_cell.length_a   1.000
_cell.length_b   1.000
_cell.length_c   1.000
_cell.angle_alpha   90.00
_cell.angle_beta   90.00
_cell.angle_gamma   90.00
#
_symmetry.space_group_name_H-M   'P 1'
#
loop_
_entity.id
_entity.type
_entity.pdbx_description
1 polymer ?
#
loop_
_entity_poly.entity_id
_entity_poly.type
_entity_poly.pdbx_seq_one_letter_code
_entity_poly.pdbx_strand_id
1 'polypeptide(L)'
;MVESMLTAPKWATRAPTLPRKSSKLRQPTPKTLSLHKYFNAGGVTKVNYNKRSVVISSLFALSLFLSPLKAYVSEPFLGDSGYFDAGLPTSSTPTWASAVVADLKQQASADNSNATYHMTTSTVDASVCSFALVARAPGALFYPPDFGPQVLRDLCATTTMTTAPTARAWTMQLVSVPMAVSVAWAQPTGPNTTAISFIHALPVYSSSWVFAKLLWRVLLSVYIGWLLWRQYYRHITHLVENLDLYPLSDRSKTVERYEVLIGDPTSMIISNPIVCIGFCLDILASADVSLHATVRVLYATDARSFLCGAYYLGRHVWFSYAALLVLNRLLRRKRMIHWCVAQSTTVLTVAITVLLSAAANGCLRWYPLVGMSNSIMCALSTAAADGSYYTIEVAPALFLTYLMLALVPVVLGRRAPEPRPDPPELLIYHKSISSVLSASRQRPVQLGVVARAPSDRKSPATPVPALAPTDDNSFAKFDFNDWKRRLCLYLCRPHKPTDADFCSGASMYRLFATDPSHQSLATINGRGTDCYVYSYIAAGQLADVTRVSLVSHIGLQQHQGSTASVQPKANRDAPQRPNVQRFAVGKVLLRLTGDSDELANALLIHGARNSPWIE
;
A
#
# COMPACT_ATOMS: atom_id res chain seq x y z
N MET A 1 -0.24 34.78 -57.19
CA MET A 1 0.81 35.81 -57.02
C MET A 1 1.49 35.53 -55.69
N VAL A 2 2.47 34.63 -55.64
CA VAL A 2 3.85 34.72 -56.16
C VAL A 2 4.79 35.28 -55.07
N GLU A 3 5.56 34.33 -54.52
CA GLU A 3 7.00 34.37 -54.19
C GLU A 3 7.63 35.36 -53.19
N SER A 4 8.60 34.76 -52.48
CA SER A 4 9.76 35.34 -51.77
C SER A 4 9.45 35.92 -50.38
N MET A 5 10.10 35.49 -49.29
CA MET A 5 11.52 35.19 -49.15
C MET A 5 11.80 33.91 -48.34
N LEU A 6 12.52 33.01 -49.00
CA LEU A 6 13.34 31.95 -48.44
C LEU A 6 14.73 32.53 -48.13
N THR A 7 15.24 32.35 -46.92
CA THR A 7 16.66 32.04 -46.67
C THR A 7 16.81 31.40 -45.28
N ALA A 8 16.83 30.07 -45.27
CA ALA A 8 17.37 29.28 -44.16
C ALA A 8 18.86 29.00 -44.41
N PRO A 9 19.73 29.00 -43.38
CA PRO A 9 20.98 28.28 -43.45
C PRO A 9 20.76 26.84 -42.95
N LYS A 10 20.97 25.89 -43.87
CA LYS A 10 21.19 24.47 -43.58
C LYS A 10 22.48 24.32 -42.78
N TRP A 11 22.46 23.54 -41.69
CA TRP A 11 23.52 22.57 -41.40
C TRP A 11 22.92 21.20 -41.12
N ALA A 12 23.62 20.22 -41.65
CA ALA A 12 23.17 18.89 -41.99
C ALA A 12 23.02 17.95 -40.79
N THR A 13 21.88 17.26 -40.77
CA THR A 13 21.70 15.81 -40.49
C THR A 13 22.60 15.12 -39.46
N ARG A 14 22.00 14.67 -38.35
CA ARG A 14 22.10 13.26 -37.89
C ARG A 14 20.99 12.96 -36.87
N ALA A 15 19.99 12.22 -37.32
CA ALA A 15 19.04 11.53 -36.44
C ALA A 15 19.77 10.41 -35.67
N PRO A 16 19.50 10.19 -34.38
CA PRO A 16 19.97 9.00 -33.70
C PRO A 16 19.09 7.83 -34.13
N THR A 17 19.58 7.06 -35.10
CA THR A 17 19.07 5.74 -35.46
C THR A 17 19.16 4.80 -34.26
N LEU A 18 18.03 4.15 -33.94
CA LEU A 18 17.90 3.01 -33.03
C LEU A 18 19.03 1.97 -33.24
N PRO A 19 19.67 1.43 -32.18
CA PRO A 19 20.59 0.32 -32.36
C PRO A 19 19.78 -0.97 -32.56
N ARG A 20 19.84 -1.44 -33.81
CA ARG A 20 19.51 -2.78 -34.26
C ARG A 20 20.28 -3.81 -33.41
N LYS A 21 19.58 -4.89 -32.99
CA LYS A 21 20.14 -6.06 -32.29
C LYS A 21 21.45 -6.53 -32.96
N SER A 22 22.55 -6.49 -32.21
CA SER A 22 23.79 -7.19 -32.53
C SER A 22 24.26 -7.87 -31.25
N SER A 23 24.16 -9.19 -31.23
CA SER A 23 24.83 -10.07 -30.27
C SER A 23 26.34 -9.87 -30.35
N LYS A 24 26.90 -9.02 -29.49
CA LYS A 24 28.33 -9.02 -29.20
C LYS A 24 28.52 -9.26 -27.72
N LEU A 25 29.04 -10.45 -27.42
CA LEU A 25 29.62 -10.82 -26.13
C LEU A 25 30.51 -9.66 -25.67
N ARG A 26 30.13 -9.02 -24.56
CA ARG A 26 30.98 -8.04 -23.91
C ARG A 26 32.12 -8.82 -23.27
N GLN A 27 33.32 -8.75 -23.85
CA GLN A 27 34.48 -9.44 -23.28
C GLN A 27 34.75 -8.94 -21.86
N PRO A 28 34.90 -9.84 -20.87
CA PRO A 28 35.27 -9.47 -19.51
C PRO A 28 36.68 -8.88 -19.48
N THR A 29 36.91 -7.91 -18.60
CA THR A 29 38.23 -7.31 -18.40
C THR A 29 39.26 -8.36 -17.95
N PRO A 30 40.57 -8.19 -18.22
CA PRO A 30 41.57 -9.24 -17.99
C PRO A 30 41.69 -9.69 -16.52
N LYS A 31 41.23 -8.88 -15.54
CA LYS A 31 41.18 -9.27 -14.11
C LYS A 31 39.99 -10.17 -13.74
N THR A 32 38.92 -10.19 -14.54
CA THR A 32 37.77 -11.11 -14.36
C THR A 32 37.99 -12.48 -15.00
N LEU A 33 38.87 -12.57 -16.00
CA LEU A 33 39.22 -13.82 -16.70
C LEU A 33 40.02 -14.80 -15.84
N SER A 34 40.89 -14.31 -14.95
CA SER A 34 41.71 -15.17 -14.07
C SER A 34 40.92 -15.80 -12.92
N LEU A 35 39.83 -15.16 -12.48
CA LEU A 35 38.92 -15.69 -11.46
C LEU A 35 37.91 -16.70 -12.06
N HIS A 36 37.57 -16.53 -13.33
CA HIS A 36 36.71 -17.46 -14.10
C HIS A 36 37.34 -18.86 -14.21
N LYS A 37 38.67 -18.94 -14.33
CA LYS A 37 39.41 -20.20 -14.45
C LYS A 37 39.50 -21.03 -13.16
N TYR A 38 39.32 -20.41 -11.99
CA TYR A 38 39.42 -21.10 -10.70
C TYR A 38 38.10 -21.69 -10.18
N PHE A 39 36.95 -21.26 -10.73
CA PHE A 39 35.63 -21.76 -10.34
C PHE A 39 34.92 -22.57 -11.44
N ASN A 40 35.27 -22.39 -12.72
CA ASN A 40 34.65 -23.10 -13.85
C ASN A 40 35.35 -24.41 -14.25
N ALA A 41 35.63 -25.29 -13.27
CA ALA A 41 35.88 -26.70 -13.60
C ALA A 41 34.57 -27.47 -13.87
N GLY A 42 33.41 -26.89 -13.54
CA GLY A 42 32.07 -27.34 -13.94
C GLY A 42 31.45 -26.39 -14.96
N GLY A 43 30.59 -26.91 -15.84
CA GLY A 43 30.05 -26.22 -17.02
C GLY A 43 29.28 -24.91 -16.77
N VAL A 44 28.84 -24.28 -17.86
CA VAL A 44 28.12 -22.99 -17.83
C VAL A 44 26.79 -23.12 -17.08
N THR A 45 26.67 -22.48 -15.92
CA THR A 45 25.42 -22.38 -15.16
C THR A 45 24.40 -21.53 -15.94
N LYS A 46 23.19 -22.03 -16.13
CA LYS A 46 22.11 -21.31 -16.84
C LYS A 46 21.15 -20.65 -15.85
N VAL A 47 21.00 -19.32 -15.90
CA VAL A 47 19.99 -18.60 -15.10
C VAL A 47 18.76 -18.27 -15.96
N ASN A 48 17.57 -18.59 -15.48
CA ASN A 48 16.30 -18.30 -16.16
C ASN A 48 15.31 -17.58 -15.23
N TYR A 49 14.43 -16.77 -15.81
CA TYR A 49 13.28 -16.23 -15.10
C TYR A 49 12.10 -17.20 -15.14
N ASN A 50 11.38 -17.32 -14.03
CA ASN A 50 10.06 -17.94 -14.07
C ASN A 50 9.06 -16.97 -14.72
N LYS A 51 8.58 -17.32 -15.91
CA LYS A 51 7.69 -16.47 -16.73
C LYS A 51 6.40 -16.08 -15.99
N ARG A 52 5.81 -16.99 -15.20
CA ARG A 52 4.58 -16.71 -14.43
C ARG A 52 4.83 -15.65 -13.36
N SER A 53 5.96 -15.76 -12.65
CA SER A 53 6.34 -14.78 -11.63
C SER A 53 6.61 -13.39 -12.20
N VAL A 54 7.19 -13.31 -13.41
CA VAL A 54 7.41 -12.05 -14.13
C VAL A 54 6.07 -11.40 -14.46
N VAL A 55 5.10 -12.16 -14.99
CA VAL A 55 3.77 -11.65 -15.32
C VAL A 55 3.05 -11.14 -14.06
N ILE A 56 3.02 -11.93 -12.99
CA ILE A 56 2.35 -11.54 -11.73
C ILE A 56 3.02 -10.30 -11.12
N SER A 57 4.35 -10.25 -11.05
CA SER A 57 5.09 -9.08 -10.57
C SER A 57 4.81 -7.83 -11.42
N SER A 58 4.74 -8.00 -12.76
CA SER A 58 4.42 -6.91 -13.68
C SER A 58 3.00 -6.38 -13.50
N LEU A 59 2.03 -7.25 -13.18
CA LEU A 59 0.67 -6.82 -12.84
C LEU A 59 0.62 -5.99 -11.57
N PHE A 60 1.37 -6.36 -10.52
CA PHE A 60 1.49 -5.53 -9.31
C PHE A 60 2.15 -4.19 -9.60
N ALA A 61 3.25 -4.18 -10.38
CA ALA A 61 3.91 -2.94 -10.79
C ALA A 61 2.99 -2.04 -11.62
N LEU A 62 2.22 -2.61 -12.55
CA LEU A 62 1.23 -1.87 -13.34
C LEU A 62 0.12 -1.31 -12.44
N SER A 63 -0.38 -2.09 -11.49
CA SER A 63 -1.38 -1.62 -10.53
C SER A 63 -0.86 -0.45 -9.67
N LEU A 64 0.41 -0.47 -9.27
CA LEU A 64 1.03 0.62 -8.51
C LEU A 64 1.23 1.87 -9.39
N PHE A 65 1.71 1.67 -10.61
CA PHE A 65 1.90 2.74 -11.59
C PHE A 65 0.58 3.45 -11.91
N LEU A 66 -0.52 2.71 -12.06
CA LEU A 66 -1.86 3.24 -12.35
C LEU A 66 -2.62 3.73 -11.10
N SER A 67 -2.08 3.53 -9.90
CA SER A 67 -2.78 3.88 -8.65
C SER A 67 -3.20 5.36 -8.55
N PRO A 68 -2.42 6.35 -9.02
CA PRO A 68 -2.87 7.75 -9.05
C PRO A 68 -4.07 7.97 -10.00
N LEU A 69 -4.10 7.26 -11.13
CA LEU A 69 -5.13 7.39 -12.15
C LEU A 69 -6.45 6.71 -11.76
N LYS A 70 -6.44 5.87 -10.72
CA LYS A 70 -7.64 5.25 -10.13
C LYS A 70 -8.74 6.27 -9.77
N ALA A 71 -8.36 7.52 -9.54
CA ALA A 71 -9.28 8.63 -9.28
C ALA A 71 -10.39 8.78 -10.33
N TYR A 72 -10.04 8.58 -11.60
CA TYR A 72 -10.93 8.82 -12.75
C TYR A 72 -12.03 7.76 -12.92
N VAL A 73 -12.16 6.82 -11.98
CA VAL A 73 -13.36 5.97 -11.89
C VAL A 73 -14.58 6.77 -11.44
N SER A 74 -14.38 7.79 -10.61
CA SER A 74 -15.47 8.66 -10.12
C SER A 74 -15.26 10.13 -10.44
N GLU A 75 -14.03 10.54 -10.79
CA GLU A 75 -13.76 11.91 -11.23
C GLU A 75 -14.03 12.08 -12.74
N PRO A 76 -14.68 13.18 -13.14
CA PRO A 76 -14.91 13.49 -14.54
C PRO A 76 -13.59 13.82 -15.26
N PHE A 77 -13.54 13.53 -16.56
CA PHE A 77 -12.38 13.83 -17.41
C PHE A 77 -12.52 15.18 -18.11
N LEU A 78 -11.44 15.66 -18.75
CA LEU A 78 -11.46 16.93 -19.49
C LEU A 78 -12.55 16.90 -20.57
N GLY A 79 -13.49 17.84 -20.51
CA GLY A 79 -14.53 18.02 -21.53
C GLY A 79 -15.85 17.29 -21.29
N ASP A 80 -16.04 16.62 -20.14
CA ASP A 80 -17.38 16.11 -19.78
C ASP A 80 -18.37 17.26 -19.63
N SER A 81 -19.53 17.20 -20.30
CA SER A 81 -20.52 18.28 -20.38
C SER A 81 -21.67 18.13 -19.38
N GLY A 82 -21.52 17.30 -18.35
CA GLY A 82 -22.58 16.95 -17.40
C GLY A 82 -22.55 17.72 -16.07
N TYR A 83 -21.91 18.89 -16.04
CA TYR A 83 -21.74 19.65 -14.81
C TYR A 83 -22.93 20.56 -14.51
N PHE A 84 -23.23 20.74 -13.23
CA PHE A 84 -24.13 21.78 -12.76
C PHE A 84 -23.48 23.15 -12.96
N ASP A 85 -23.89 23.87 -14.01
CA ASP A 85 -23.28 25.13 -14.49
C ASP A 85 -23.68 26.37 -13.68
N ALA A 86 -24.61 26.24 -12.74
CA ALA A 86 -24.90 27.30 -11.78
C ALA A 86 -23.79 27.34 -10.73
N GLY A 87 -22.73 28.11 -11.00
CA GLY A 87 -21.58 28.28 -10.10
C GLY A 87 -22.00 28.35 -8.63
N LEU A 88 -21.28 27.60 -7.78
CA LEU A 88 -21.52 27.58 -6.34
C LEU A 88 -21.43 29.01 -5.80
N PRO A 89 -22.52 29.58 -5.25
CA PRO A 89 -22.49 30.94 -4.77
C PRO A 89 -21.57 30.99 -3.56
N THR A 90 -20.69 31.98 -3.54
CA THR A 90 -19.92 32.33 -2.34
C THR A 90 -20.79 33.04 -1.31
N SER A 91 -21.93 33.61 -1.72
CA SER A 91 -22.98 34.18 -0.86
C SER A 91 -24.38 33.75 -1.31
N SER A 92 -25.11 33.08 -0.42
CA SER A 92 -26.42 32.48 -0.71
C SER A 92 -27.56 33.49 -0.59
N THR A 93 -28.25 33.74 -1.69
CA THR A 93 -29.53 34.46 -1.68
C THR A 93 -30.70 33.46 -1.72
N PRO A 94 -31.86 33.79 -1.13
CA PRO A 94 -33.07 32.94 -1.19
C PRO A 94 -33.52 32.62 -2.62
N THR A 95 -33.26 33.53 -3.56
CA THR A 95 -33.53 33.33 -5.00
C THR A 95 -32.66 32.25 -5.63
N TRP A 96 -31.42 32.08 -5.16
CA TRP A 96 -30.52 31.05 -5.66
C TRP A 96 -30.98 29.67 -5.18
N ALA A 97 -31.38 29.53 -3.90
CA ALA A 97 -31.81 28.24 -3.35
C ALA A 97 -33.04 27.68 -4.09
N SER A 98 -34.03 28.53 -4.40
CA SER A 98 -35.21 28.11 -5.15
C SER A 98 -34.90 27.76 -6.62
N ALA A 99 -33.99 28.50 -7.26
CA ALA A 99 -33.53 28.21 -8.62
C ALA A 99 -32.78 26.86 -8.71
N VAL A 100 -31.89 26.58 -7.77
CA VAL A 100 -31.11 25.32 -7.68
C VAL A 100 -32.03 24.12 -7.49
N VAL A 101 -33.02 24.25 -6.59
CA VAL A 101 -34.04 23.22 -6.39
C VAL A 101 -34.78 22.94 -7.69
N ALA A 102 -35.16 23.97 -8.44
CA ALA A 102 -35.88 23.80 -9.71
C ALA A 102 -35.01 23.11 -10.78
N ASP A 103 -33.76 23.55 -10.95
CA ASP A 103 -32.84 23.00 -11.95
C ASP A 103 -32.49 21.52 -11.68
N LEU A 104 -32.12 21.19 -10.43
CA LEU A 104 -31.80 19.80 -10.07
C LEU A 104 -33.03 18.88 -10.09
N LYS A 105 -34.23 19.41 -9.80
CA LYS A 105 -35.48 18.66 -10.02
C LYS A 105 -35.76 18.38 -11.49
N GLN A 106 -35.35 19.25 -12.40
CA GLN A 106 -35.49 19.01 -13.83
C GLN A 106 -34.50 17.94 -14.31
N GLN A 107 -33.25 17.99 -13.82
CA GLN A 107 -32.20 17.00 -14.14
C GLN A 107 -32.51 15.59 -13.61
N ALA A 108 -33.26 15.49 -12.51
CA ALA A 108 -33.75 14.23 -11.93
C ALA A 108 -34.48 13.31 -12.92
N SER A 109 -35.02 13.85 -14.03
CA SER A 109 -35.80 13.09 -15.01
C SER A 109 -34.96 12.31 -16.03
N ALA A 110 -33.64 12.50 -16.08
CA ALA A 110 -32.78 12.01 -17.16
C ALA A 110 -31.91 10.78 -16.82
N ASP A 111 -31.34 10.69 -15.61
CA ASP A 111 -30.55 9.52 -15.16
C ASP A 111 -30.32 9.56 -13.63
N ASN A 112 -30.21 8.39 -12.97
CA ASN A 112 -30.16 8.31 -11.49
C ASN A 112 -28.77 8.60 -10.90
N SER A 113 -27.69 8.38 -11.65
CA SER A 113 -26.32 8.62 -11.15
C SER A 113 -25.31 8.73 -12.28
N ASN A 114 -24.44 9.74 -12.23
CA ASN A 114 -23.30 9.89 -13.14
C ASN A 114 -22.05 10.35 -12.37
N ALA A 115 -20.97 10.72 -13.07
CA ALA A 115 -19.73 11.20 -12.45
C ALA A 115 -19.91 12.44 -11.55
N THR A 116 -20.89 13.31 -11.86
CA THR A 116 -21.05 14.64 -11.26
C THR A 116 -22.19 14.73 -10.24
N TYR A 117 -23.21 13.87 -10.32
CA TYR A 117 -24.32 13.84 -9.37
C TYR A 117 -24.82 12.43 -9.08
N HIS A 118 -25.47 12.27 -7.92
CA HIS A 118 -26.09 11.02 -7.48
C HIS A 118 -27.47 11.34 -6.91
N MET A 119 -28.49 10.71 -7.46
CA MET A 119 -29.87 10.85 -7.04
C MET A 119 -30.38 9.54 -6.44
N THR A 120 -31.15 9.68 -5.38
CA THR A 120 -31.88 8.56 -4.79
C THR A 120 -33.24 9.02 -4.28
N THR A 121 -34.24 8.20 -4.50
CA THR A 121 -35.62 8.47 -4.11
C THR A 121 -36.15 7.27 -3.36
N SER A 122 -36.77 7.51 -2.22
CA SER A 122 -37.49 6.49 -1.46
C SER A 122 -38.91 6.96 -1.19
N THR A 123 -39.87 6.06 -1.36
CA THR A 123 -41.24 6.28 -0.92
C THR A 123 -41.38 5.94 0.56
N VAL A 124 -42.15 6.75 1.26
CA VAL A 124 -42.36 6.66 2.70
C VAL A 124 -43.87 6.69 2.96
N ASP A 125 -44.33 5.79 3.83
CA ASP A 125 -45.73 5.73 4.27
C ASP A 125 -45.98 6.76 5.38
N ALA A 126 -46.87 7.71 5.10
CA ALA A 126 -47.24 8.82 5.98
C ALA A 126 -48.09 8.38 7.18
N SER A 127 -48.63 7.15 7.18
CA SER A 127 -49.44 6.63 8.29
C SER A 127 -48.65 6.43 9.60
N VAL A 128 -47.32 6.35 9.53
CA VAL A 128 -46.44 6.15 10.70
C VAL A 128 -45.65 7.44 10.99
N CYS A 129 -46.29 8.38 11.69
CA CYS A 129 -45.68 9.63 12.15
C CYS A 129 -44.58 9.39 13.19
N SER A 130 -43.34 9.16 12.76
CA SER A 130 -42.19 8.93 13.65
C SER A 130 -40.90 9.54 13.13
N PHE A 131 -40.02 10.01 14.03
CA PHE A 131 -38.70 10.52 13.64
C PHE A 131 -37.80 9.43 13.01
N ALA A 132 -38.04 8.16 13.34
CA ALA A 132 -37.37 7.01 12.73
C ALA A 132 -37.64 6.92 11.21
N LEU A 133 -38.74 7.51 10.74
CA LEU A 133 -39.09 7.59 9.33
C LEU A 133 -38.15 8.53 8.56
N VAL A 134 -37.87 9.72 9.12
CA VAL A 134 -36.95 10.70 8.54
C VAL A 134 -35.52 10.14 8.49
N ALA A 135 -35.10 9.40 9.52
CA ALA A 135 -33.79 8.75 9.54
C ALA A 135 -33.62 7.64 8.48
N ARG A 136 -34.72 7.13 7.91
CA ARG A 136 -34.71 6.16 6.79
C ARG A 136 -34.73 6.83 5.42
N ALA A 137 -34.99 8.13 5.36
CA ALA A 137 -35.03 8.86 4.11
C ALA A 137 -33.62 8.99 3.51
N PRO A 138 -33.51 9.02 2.17
CA PRO A 138 -32.22 9.18 1.50
C PRO A 138 -31.61 10.55 1.84
N GLY A 139 -30.30 10.58 2.10
CA GLY A 139 -29.59 11.81 2.48
C GLY A 139 -29.83 12.28 3.92
N ALA A 140 -30.58 11.53 4.75
CA ALA A 140 -30.91 11.92 6.12
C ALA A 140 -29.70 12.20 7.03
N LEU A 141 -28.52 11.68 6.68
CA LEU A 141 -27.24 11.99 7.35
C LEU A 141 -26.82 13.46 7.19
N PHE A 142 -27.26 14.10 6.11
CA PHE A 142 -26.80 15.41 5.66
C PHE A 142 -27.90 16.48 5.69
N TYR A 143 -29.05 16.17 6.26
CA TYR A 143 -30.17 17.11 6.27
C TYR A 143 -29.84 18.33 7.11
N PRO A 144 -30.23 19.54 6.65
CA PRO A 144 -30.12 20.72 7.49
C PRO A 144 -31.07 20.60 8.71
N PRO A 145 -30.83 21.38 9.78
CA PRO A 145 -31.58 21.28 11.03
C PRO A 145 -33.10 21.42 10.91
N ASP A 146 -33.58 22.12 9.88
CA ASP A 146 -34.99 22.46 9.71
C ASP A 146 -35.76 21.47 8.81
N PHE A 147 -35.09 20.85 7.83
CA PHE A 147 -35.74 20.02 6.82
C PHE A 147 -36.40 18.78 7.41
N GLY A 148 -35.68 18.01 8.22
CA GLY A 148 -36.22 16.80 8.84
C GLY A 148 -37.49 17.05 9.67
N PRO A 149 -37.49 18.02 10.60
CA PRO A 149 -38.68 18.42 11.36
C PRO A 149 -39.82 18.96 10.50
N GLN A 150 -39.54 19.70 9.42
CA GLN A 150 -40.57 20.19 8.49
C GLN A 150 -41.22 19.04 7.73
N VAL A 151 -40.43 18.13 7.16
CA VAL A 151 -40.95 16.94 6.49
C VAL A 151 -41.80 16.11 7.45
N LEU A 152 -41.37 15.94 8.71
CA LEU A 152 -42.19 15.23 9.70
C LEU A 152 -43.50 15.96 9.99
N ARG A 153 -43.48 17.29 10.16
CA ARG A 153 -44.69 18.10 10.40
C ARG A 153 -45.67 17.97 9.24
N ASP A 154 -45.16 18.02 8.02
CA ASP A 154 -45.94 17.90 6.77
C ASP A 154 -46.56 16.51 6.61
N LEU A 155 -45.83 15.46 6.95
CA LEU A 155 -46.32 14.08 6.91
C LEU A 155 -47.36 13.77 7.98
N CYS A 156 -47.22 14.39 9.16
CA CYS A 156 -48.11 14.16 10.29
C CYS A 156 -49.32 15.10 10.30
N ALA A 157 -49.38 16.09 9.41
CA ALA A 157 -50.54 16.96 9.28
C ALA A 157 -51.70 16.20 8.64
N THR A 158 -52.85 16.13 9.33
CA THR A 158 -54.08 15.44 8.88
C THR A 158 -54.76 16.13 7.69
N THR A 159 -54.26 17.29 7.27
CA THR A 159 -54.80 18.09 6.18
C THR A 159 -54.09 17.72 4.89
N THR A 160 -54.83 17.32 3.85
CA THR A 160 -54.31 17.11 2.49
C THR A 160 -53.35 18.24 2.12
N MET A 161 -52.09 17.91 1.78
CA MET A 161 -51.05 18.88 1.41
C MET A 161 -51.48 19.74 0.22
N THR A 162 -52.16 20.85 0.49
CA THR A 162 -52.46 21.92 -0.49
C THR A 162 -51.35 22.96 -0.55
N THR A 163 -50.33 22.83 0.30
CA THR A 163 -49.14 23.70 0.34
C THR A 163 -48.01 23.16 -0.52
N ALA A 164 -47.23 24.07 -1.11
CA ALA A 164 -46.11 23.79 -2.00
C ALA A 164 -45.15 22.71 -1.43
N PRO A 165 -44.58 21.85 -2.29
CA PRO A 165 -43.72 20.75 -1.85
C PRO A 165 -42.49 21.25 -1.09
N THR A 166 -42.26 20.71 0.11
CA THR A 166 -41.12 21.06 0.95
C THR A 166 -39.82 20.65 0.27
N ALA A 167 -39.00 21.64 -0.04
CA ALA A 167 -37.71 21.47 -0.70
C ALA A 167 -36.66 22.36 -0.05
N ARG A 168 -35.44 21.84 0.03
CA ARG A 168 -34.28 22.51 0.62
C ARG A 168 -33.04 22.26 -0.20
N ALA A 169 -32.23 23.30 -0.33
CA ALA A 169 -30.89 23.26 -0.89
C ALA A 169 -29.88 23.72 0.17
N TRP A 170 -28.70 23.12 0.17
CA TRP A 170 -27.59 23.51 1.04
C TRP A 170 -26.25 23.22 0.37
N THR A 171 -25.21 23.98 0.74
CA THR A 171 -23.84 23.67 0.32
C THR A 171 -23.07 22.97 1.41
N MET A 172 -22.23 22.04 0.98
CA MET A 172 -21.16 21.47 1.78
C MET A 172 -19.87 22.26 1.52
N GLN A 173 -19.17 22.62 2.59
CA GLN A 173 -17.94 23.41 2.54
C GLN A 173 -16.78 22.65 3.16
N LEU A 174 -15.57 22.90 2.66
CA LEU A 174 -14.30 22.49 3.26
C LEU A 174 -13.51 23.75 3.61
N VAL A 175 -13.36 24.03 4.90
CA VAL A 175 -12.66 25.24 5.37
C VAL A 175 -13.24 26.48 4.67
N SER A 176 -14.57 26.60 4.73
CA SER A 176 -15.36 27.67 4.10
C SER A 176 -15.30 27.75 2.57
N VAL A 177 -14.66 26.79 1.88
CA VAL A 177 -14.69 26.68 0.40
C VAL A 177 -15.80 25.72 -0.01
N PRO A 178 -16.77 26.11 -0.84
CA PRO A 178 -17.87 25.25 -1.21
C PRO A 178 -17.38 24.12 -2.13
N MET A 179 -17.74 22.88 -1.77
CA MET A 179 -17.28 21.65 -2.43
C MET A 179 -18.38 20.88 -3.15
N ALA A 180 -19.64 21.05 -2.73
CA ALA A 180 -20.79 20.34 -3.30
C ALA A 180 -22.10 21.02 -2.91
N VAL A 181 -23.15 20.76 -3.68
CA VAL A 181 -24.53 21.14 -3.37
C VAL A 181 -25.36 19.90 -3.15
N SER A 182 -26.23 19.95 -2.15
CA SER A 182 -27.21 18.90 -1.90
C SER A 182 -28.59 19.50 -1.87
N VAL A 183 -29.54 18.77 -2.45
CA VAL A 183 -30.94 19.15 -2.51
C VAL A 183 -31.79 17.97 -2.07
N ALA A 184 -32.77 18.24 -1.21
CA ALA A 184 -33.79 17.27 -0.87
C ALA A 184 -35.18 17.88 -1.01
N TRP A 185 -36.14 17.07 -1.42
CA TRP A 185 -37.55 17.46 -1.44
C TRP A 185 -38.46 16.29 -1.13
N ALA A 186 -39.61 16.62 -0.56
CA ALA A 186 -40.72 15.71 -0.35
C ALA A 186 -41.86 16.05 -1.31
N GLN A 187 -42.41 15.04 -1.97
CA GLN A 187 -43.56 15.18 -2.87
C GLN A 187 -44.60 14.09 -2.57
N PRO A 188 -45.88 14.45 -2.40
CA PRO A 188 -46.95 13.46 -2.27
C PRO A 188 -47.13 12.70 -3.60
N THR A 189 -47.16 11.37 -3.50
CA THR A 189 -47.32 10.44 -4.65
C THR A 189 -48.61 9.66 -4.59
N GLY A 190 -49.27 9.63 -3.43
CA GLY A 190 -50.54 8.96 -3.20
C GLY A 190 -51.19 9.47 -1.92
N PRO A 191 -52.37 8.94 -1.53
CA PRO A 191 -53.14 9.44 -0.39
C PRO A 191 -52.39 9.37 0.94
N ASN A 192 -51.54 8.35 1.12
CA ASN A 192 -50.72 8.16 2.33
C ASN A 192 -49.23 7.97 2.00
N THR A 193 -48.78 8.28 0.79
CA THR A 193 -47.40 8.01 0.36
C THR A 193 -46.70 9.25 -0.14
N THR A 194 -45.54 9.53 0.42
CA THR A 194 -44.68 10.64 0.01
C THR A 194 -43.34 10.12 -0.49
N ALA A 195 -42.93 10.56 -1.68
CA ALA A 195 -41.58 10.32 -2.17
C ALA A 195 -40.65 11.39 -1.62
N ILE A 196 -39.59 10.96 -0.94
CA ILE A 196 -38.48 11.83 -0.54
C ILE A 196 -37.33 11.55 -1.49
N SER A 197 -36.89 12.59 -2.19
CA SER A 197 -35.76 12.53 -3.12
C SER A 197 -34.60 13.34 -2.58
N PHE A 198 -33.40 12.84 -2.81
CA PHE A 198 -32.14 13.48 -2.43
C PHE A 198 -31.19 13.44 -3.63
N ILE A 199 -30.62 14.59 -3.94
CA ILE A 199 -29.58 14.77 -4.96
C ILE A 199 -28.35 15.38 -4.30
N HIS A 200 -27.19 14.79 -4.57
CA HIS A 200 -25.89 15.36 -4.27
C HIS A 200 -25.14 15.64 -5.58
N ALA A 201 -24.70 16.87 -5.79
CA ALA A 201 -24.08 17.35 -7.02
C ALA A 201 -22.74 18.04 -6.75
N LEU A 202 -21.75 17.73 -7.60
CA LEU A 202 -20.42 18.31 -7.60
C LEU A 202 -20.37 19.58 -8.47
N PRO A 203 -19.51 20.55 -8.11
CA PRO A 203 -19.36 21.77 -8.89
C PRO A 203 -18.53 21.60 -10.15
N VAL A 204 -18.66 22.57 -11.04
CA VAL A 204 -17.76 22.74 -12.18
C VAL A 204 -16.44 23.30 -11.67
N TYR A 205 -15.35 22.57 -11.87
CA TYR A 205 -14.01 23.10 -11.65
C TYR A 205 -13.44 23.69 -12.93
N SER A 206 -12.59 24.72 -12.78
CA SER A 206 -11.86 25.28 -13.93
C SER A 206 -11.01 24.22 -14.62
N SER A 207 -10.90 24.30 -15.96
CA SER A 207 -10.05 23.40 -16.75
C SER A 207 -8.61 23.38 -16.25
N SER A 208 -8.11 24.51 -15.74
CA SER A 208 -6.78 24.64 -15.13
C SER A 208 -6.62 23.76 -13.89
N TRP A 209 -7.61 23.70 -13.01
CA TRP A 209 -7.56 22.84 -11.81
C TRP A 209 -7.61 21.36 -12.16
N VAL A 210 -8.51 20.98 -13.09
CA VAL A 210 -8.61 19.59 -13.58
C VAL A 210 -7.30 19.16 -14.23
N PHE A 211 -6.70 20.02 -15.05
CA PHE A 211 -5.40 19.76 -15.67
C PHE A 211 -4.28 19.69 -14.62
N ALA A 212 -4.27 20.55 -13.60
CA ALA A 212 -3.29 20.50 -12.53
C ALA A 212 -3.35 19.17 -11.75
N LYS A 213 -4.57 18.68 -11.43
CA LYS A 213 -4.76 17.34 -10.83
C LYS A 213 -4.24 16.22 -11.74
N LEU A 214 -4.55 16.28 -13.03
CA LEU A 214 -4.06 15.30 -14.01
C LEU A 214 -2.54 15.29 -14.09
N LEU A 215 -1.92 16.47 -14.23
CA LEU A 215 -0.47 16.61 -14.29
C LEU A 215 0.18 16.06 -13.02
N TRP A 216 -0.35 16.38 -11.84
CA TRP A 216 0.10 15.85 -10.55
C TRP A 216 0.08 14.31 -10.53
N ARG A 217 -1.03 13.70 -10.96
CA ARG A 217 -1.18 12.23 -11.00
C ARG A 217 -0.24 11.57 -11.99
N VAL A 218 -0.02 12.18 -13.15
CA VAL A 218 0.97 11.70 -14.13
C VAL A 218 2.38 11.76 -13.56
N LEU A 219 2.76 12.88 -12.93
CA LEU A 219 4.06 13.04 -12.29
C LEU A 219 4.25 12.02 -11.15
N LEU A 220 3.24 11.80 -10.31
CA LEU A 220 3.27 10.80 -9.25
C LEU A 220 3.40 9.38 -9.82
N SER A 221 2.71 9.06 -10.92
CA SER A 221 2.80 7.77 -11.62
C SER A 221 4.20 7.53 -12.19
N VAL A 222 4.77 8.53 -12.87
CA VAL A 222 6.14 8.48 -13.40
C VAL A 222 7.16 8.32 -12.27
N TYR A 223 6.97 9.03 -11.16
CA TYR A 223 7.83 8.90 -9.98
C TYR A 223 7.78 7.49 -9.38
N ILE A 224 6.59 6.89 -9.26
CA ILE A 224 6.43 5.49 -8.83
C ILE A 224 7.13 4.54 -9.81
N GLY A 225 6.97 4.73 -11.12
CA GLY A 225 7.66 3.95 -12.14
C GLY A 225 9.19 4.02 -12.02
N TRP A 226 9.71 5.22 -11.78
CA TRP A 226 11.15 5.43 -11.53
C TRP A 226 11.63 4.73 -10.25
N LEU A 227 10.85 4.76 -9.16
CA LEU A 227 11.15 4.04 -7.93
C LEU A 227 11.15 2.52 -8.13
N LEU A 228 10.12 1.98 -8.81
CA LEU A 228 10.02 0.56 -9.16
C LEU A 228 11.26 0.06 -9.90
N TRP A 229 11.72 0.84 -10.89
CA TRP A 229 12.94 0.50 -11.62
C TRP A 229 14.18 0.59 -10.73
N ARG A 230 14.40 1.74 -10.08
CA ARG A 230 15.65 2.04 -9.36
C ARG A 230 15.85 1.15 -8.14
N GLN A 231 14.77 0.88 -7.39
CA GLN A 231 14.80 0.22 -6.09
C GLN A 231 14.43 -1.27 -6.14
N TYR A 232 13.79 -1.76 -7.21
CA TYR A 232 13.40 -3.18 -7.32
C TYR A 232 13.97 -3.88 -8.55
N TYR A 233 13.50 -3.52 -9.75
CA TYR A 233 13.84 -4.27 -10.97
C TYR A 233 15.33 -4.22 -11.32
N ARG A 234 16.00 -3.10 -11.07
CA ARG A 234 17.47 -3.00 -11.22
C ARG A 234 18.23 -3.94 -10.27
N HIS A 235 17.68 -4.21 -9.09
CA HIS A 235 18.30 -5.18 -8.16
C HIS A 235 18.02 -6.61 -8.61
N ILE A 236 16.87 -6.89 -9.23
CA ILE A 236 16.60 -8.21 -9.83
C ILE A 236 17.55 -8.50 -11.00
N THR A 237 17.82 -7.52 -11.88
CA THR A 237 18.79 -7.71 -12.96
C THR A 237 20.19 -7.97 -12.39
N HIS A 238 20.58 -7.26 -11.32
CA HIS A 238 21.84 -7.51 -10.62
C HIS A 238 21.92 -8.91 -10.01
N LEU A 239 20.82 -9.44 -9.45
CA LEU A 239 20.78 -10.80 -8.90
C LEU A 239 21.07 -11.84 -10.00
N VAL A 240 20.40 -11.71 -11.15
CA VAL A 240 20.57 -12.63 -12.27
C VAL A 240 21.99 -12.57 -12.83
N GLU A 241 22.52 -11.37 -13.08
CA GLU A 241 23.92 -11.20 -13.52
C GLU A 241 24.93 -11.79 -12.53
N ASN A 242 24.65 -11.74 -11.23
CA ASN A 242 25.53 -12.30 -10.21
C ASN A 242 25.45 -13.82 -10.14
N LEU A 243 24.27 -14.41 -10.33
CA LEU A 243 24.08 -15.86 -10.36
C LEU A 243 24.71 -16.51 -11.60
N ASP A 244 24.88 -15.76 -12.69
CA ASP A 244 25.64 -16.21 -13.86
C ASP A 244 27.16 -16.30 -13.59
N LEU A 245 27.66 -15.59 -12.56
CA LEU A 245 29.09 -15.44 -12.30
C LEU A 245 29.58 -16.13 -11.02
N TYR A 246 28.71 -16.30 -10.03
CA TYR A 246 29.05 -16.81 -8.70
C TYR A 246 28.00 -17.81 -8.22
N PRO A 247 28.41 -18.87 -7.50
CA PRO A 247 27.46 -19.79 -6.89
C PRO A 247 26.66 -19.09 -5.78
N LEU A 248 25.43 -19.53 -5.56
CA LEU A 248 24.55 -18.98 -4.52
C LEU A 248 25.03 -19.35 -3.11
N SER A 249 25.40 -20.61 -2.90
CA SER A 249 25.88 -21.15 -1.63
C SER A 249 26.83 -22.32 -1.87
N ASP A 250 27.48 -22.85 -0.82
CA ASP A 250 28.34 -24.05 -0.95
C ASP A 250 27.58 -25.28 -1.46
N ARG A 251 26.29 -25.39 -1.13
CA ARG A 251 25.39 -26.45 -1.63
C ARG A 251 25.13 -26.34 -3.13
N SER A 252 25.34 -25.15 -3.66
CA SER A 252 25.02 -24.82 -5.04
C SER A 252 26.20 -25.00 -6.01
N LYS A 253 27.36 -25.48 -5.55
CA LYS A 253 28.54 -25.66 -6.42
C LYS A 253 28.32 -26.69 -7.54
N THR A 254 27.37 -27.61 -7.37
CA THR A 254 27.02 -28.66 -8.33
C THR A 254 25.77 -28.33 -9.15
N VAL A 255 25.26 -27.10 -9.05
CA VAL A 255 24.02 -26.67 -9.70
C VAL A 255 24.30 -26.25 -11.15
N GLU A 256 23.54 -26.81 -12.08
CA GLU A 256 23.65 -26.52 -13.51
C GLU A 256 22.70 -25.39 -13.96
N ARG A 257 21.60 -25.19 -13.21
CA ARG A 257 20.58 -24.22 -13.59
C ARG A 257 19.93 -23.55 -12.38
N TYR A 258 19.75 -22.24 -12.48
CA TYR A 258 18.93 -21.45 -11.58
C TYR A 258 17.64 -20.99 -12.25
N GLU A 259 16.54 -20.97 -11.49
CA GLU A 259 15.30 -20.31 -11.87
C GLU A 259 14.90 -19.29 -10.80
N VAL A 260 14.78 -18.03 -11.19
CA VAL A 260 14.46 -16.93 -10.28
C VAL A 260 12.97 -16.62 -10.31
N LEU A 261 12.34 -16.72 -9.14
CA LEU A 261 10.96 -16.36 -8.87
C LEU A 261 10.91 -14.94 -8.31
N ILE A 262 10.32 -14.02 -9.07
CA ILE A 262 10.27 -12.60 -8.71
C ILE A 262 9.21 -12.33 -7.61
N GLY A 263 9.50 -11.36 -6.75
CA GLY A 263 8.61 -10.85 -5.73
C GLY A 263 7.65 -9.75 -6.18
N ASP A 264 6.94 -9.22 -5.19
CA ASP A 264 5.99 -8.13 -5.23
C ASP A 264 6.67 -6.83 -4.72
N PRO A 265 6.74 -5.75 -5.53
CA PRO A 265 7.37 -4.49 -5.14
C PRO A 265 6.50 -3.57 -4.24
N THR A 266 5.25 -3.92 -3.95
CA THR A 266 4.24 -3.06 -3.31
C THR A 266 4.69 -2.49 -1.97
N SER A 267 5.20 -3.34 -1.07
CA SER A 267 5.63 -2.89 0.26
C SER A 267 6.80 -1.91 0.21
N MET A 268 7.68 -2.03 -0.78
CA MET A 268 8.80 -1.12 -0.98
C MET A 268 8.35 0.28 -1.41
N ILE A 269 7.38 0.38 -2.33
CA ILE A 269 6.84 1.68 -2.78
C ILE A 269 6.05 2.36 -1.66
N ILE A 270 5.20 1.60 -0.94
CA ILE A 270 4.42 2.11 0.20
C ILE A 270 5.33 2.58 1.34
N SER A 271 6.54 2.02 1.45
CA SER A 271 7.52 2.45 2.47
C SER A 271 8.11 3.84 2.19
N ASN A 272 7.90 4.43 1.01
CA ASN A 272 8.42 5.75 0.67
C ASN A 272 7.48 6.88 1.19
N PRO A 273 7.96 7.76 2.10
CA PRO A 273 7.13 8.80 2.69
C PRO A 273 6.65 9.85 1.66
N ILE A 274 7.41 10.11 0.61
CA ILE A 274 7.04 11.08 -0.44
C ILE A 274 5.84 10.56 -1.22
N VAL A 275 5.82 9.25 -1.52
CA VAL A 275 4.70 8.62 -2.21
C VAL A 275 3.44 8.70 -1.34
N CYS A 276 3.53 8.33 -0.06
CA CYS A 276 2.39 8.41 0.85
C CYS A 276 1.85 9.84 1.00
N ILE A 277 2.73 10.83 1.20
CA ILE A 277 2.32 12.26 1.26
C ILE A 277 1.66 12.68 -0.05
N GLY A 278 2.24 12.28 -1.20
CA GLY A 278 1.70 12.62 -2.52
C GLY A 278 0.28 12.10 -2.74
N PHE A 279 0.00 10.85 -2.31
CA PHE A 279 -1.35 10.30 -2.34
C PHE A 279 -2.31 10.97 -1.34
N CYS A 280 -1.87 11.26 -0.12
CA CYS A 280 -2.72 11.96 0.85
C CYS A 280 -3.13 13.35 0.33
N LEU A 281 -2.19 14.10 -0.27
CA LEU A 281 -2.49 15.40 -0.87
C LEU A 281 -3.44 15.28 -2.08
N ASP A 282 -3.27 14.27 -2.92
CA ASP A 282 -4.16 14.02 -4.06
C ASP A 282 -5.61 13.69 -3.61
N ILE A 283 -5.75 12.90 -2.55
CA ILE A 283 -7.05 12.56 -1.96
C ILE A 283 -7.69 13.80 -1.32
N LEU A 284 -6.92 14.62 -0.59
CA LEU A 284 -7.40 15.88 -0.01
C LEU A 284 -7.86 16.88 -1.08
N ALA A 285 -7.11 16.97 -2.18
CA ALA A 285 -7.47 17.82 -3.33
C ALA A 285 -8.73 17.35 -4.08
N SER A 286 -9.22 16.13 -3.77
CA SER A 286 -10.40 15.51 -4.36
C SER A 286 -11.39 15.06 -3.27
N ALA A 287 -11.47 15.85 -2.19
CA ALA A 287 -12.34 15.58 -1.05
C ALA A 287 -13.84 15.62 -1.41
N ASP A 288 -14.21 16.48 -2.35
CA ASP A 288 -15.53 16.58 -2.98
C ASP A 288 -15.95 15.24 -3.60
N VAL A 289 -15.09 14.63 -4.41
CA VAL A 289 -15.39 13.33 -5.06
C VAL A 289 -15.35 12.19 -4.03
N SER A 290 -14.57 12.34 -2.96
CA SER A 290 -14.56 11.39 -1.85
C SER A 290 -15.89 11.40 -1.08
N LEU A 291 -16.47 12.58 -0.88
CA LEU A 291 -17.81 12.72 -0.32
C LEU A 291 -18.87 12.14 -1.27
N HIS A 292 -18.76 12.42 -2.57
CA HIS A 292 -19.64 11.83 -3.58
C HIS A 292 -19.62 10.30 -3.60
N ALA A 293 -18.43 9.71 -3.57
CA ALA A 293 -18.26 8.26 -3.49
C ALA A 293 -18.84 7.68 -2.18
N THR A 294 -18.77 8.44 -1.08
CA THR A 294 -19.40 8.09 0.20
C THR A 294 -20.92 8.06 0.06
N VAL A 295 -21.52 9.10 -0.54
CA VAL A 295 -22.97 9.15 -0.82
C VAL A 295 -23.42 7.94 -1.65
N ARG A 296 -22.71 7.60 -2.73
CA ARG A 296 -23.02 6.42 -3.57
C ARG A 296 -23.00 5.10 -2.81
N VAL A 297 -22.10 4.96 -1.84
CA VAL A 297 -22.00 3.76 -1.00
C VAL A 297 -23.10 3.72 0.05
N LEU A 298 -23.35 4.84 0.72
CA LEU A 298 -24.35 4.91 1.80
C LEU A 298 -25.78 4.78 1.27
N TYR A 299 -26.04 5.34 0.09
CA TYR A 299 -27.34 5.37 -0.56
C TYR A 299 -27.29 4.71 -1.95
N ALA A 300 -26.70 3.51 -2.00
CA ALA A 300 -26.60 2.73 -3.23
C ALA A 300 -27.99 2.25 -3.70
N THR A 301 -28.37 2.62 -4.93
CA THR A 301 -29.58 2.14 -5.63
C THR A 301 -29.26 0.93 -6.51
N ASP A 302 -28.02 0.85 -6.99
CA ASP A 302 -27.53 -0.19 -7.90
C ASP A 302 -26.14 -0.71 -7.47
N ALA A 303 -25.82 -1.93 -7.89
CA ALA A 303 -24.55 -2.57 -7.58
C ALA A 303 -23.35 -1.84 -8.20
N ARG A 304 -23.53 -1.18 -9.36
CA ARG A 304 -22.46 -0.47 -10.04
C ARG A 304 -22.05 0.78 -9.27
N SER A 305 -22.99 1.62 -8.82
CA SER A 305 -22.67 2.78 -7.98
C SER A 305 -22.00 2.40 -6.66
N PHE A 306 -22.47 1.33 -6.01
CA PHE A 306 -21.84 0.80 -4.81
C PHE A 306 -20.40 0.36 -5.06
N LEU A 307 -20.16 -0.46 -6.09
CA LEU A 307 -18.83 -0.99 -6.41
C LEU A 307 -17.86 0.12 -6.86
N CYS A 308 -18.30 1.07 -7.67
CA CYS A 308 -17.51 2.22 -8.09
C CYS A 308 -17.15 3.11 -6.88
N GLY A 309 -18.12 3.39 -6.01
CA GLY A 309 -17.91 4.15 -4.77
C GLY A 309 -16.94 3.43 -3.82
N ALA A 310 -17.14 2.14 -3.56
CA ALA A 310 -16.27 1.33 -2.72
C ALA A 310 -14.84 1.25 -3.29
N TYR A 311 -14.70 1.03 -4.60
CA TYR A 311 -13.40 1.00 -5.26
C TYR A 311 -12.67 2.34 -5.12
N TYR A 312 -13.36 3.47 -5.33
CA TYR A 312 -12.80 4.81 -5.14
C TYR A 312 -12.39 5.04 -3.68
N LEU A 313 -13.26 4.72 -2.73
CA LEU A 313 -12.99 4.89 -1.29
C LEU A 313 -11.80 4.04 -0.82
N GLY A 314 -11.53 2.90 -1.43
CA GLY A 314 -10.33 2.10 -1.15
C GLY A 314 -9.00 2.85 -1.34
N ARG A 315 -8.98 3.98 -2.06
CA ARG A 315 -7.79 4.86 -2.16
C ARG A 315 -7.41 5.48 -0.81
N HIS A 316 -8.33 5.61 0.14
CA HIS A 316 -8.07 6.23 1.44
C HIS A 316 -7.13 5.41 2.35
N VAL A 317 -6.80 4.17 1.96
CA VAL A 317 -5.78 3.35 2.65
C VAL A 317 -4.41 4.06 2.75
N TRP A 318 -4.11 5.02 1.88
CA TRP A 318 -2.86 5.79 1.94
C TRP A 318 -2.69 6.58 3.24
N PHE A 319 -3.79 7.01 3.88
CA PHE A 319 -3.72 7.59 5.23
C PHE A 319 -3.26 6.57 6.27
N SER A 320 -3.73 5.33 6.17
CA SER A 320 -3.28 4.23 7.04
C SER A 320 -1.81 3.86 6.79
N TYR A 321 -1.35 3.89 5.53
CA TYR A 321 0.06 3.70 5.20
C TYR A 321 0.95 4.81 5.75
N ALA A 322 0.55 6.08 5.59
CA ALA A 322 1.25 7.21 6.19
C ALA A 322 1.31 7.09 7.72
N ALA A 323 0.21 6.66 8.35
CA ALA A 323 0.16 6.41 9.79
C ALA A 323 1.14 5.30 10.22
N LEU A 324 1.30 4.22 9.45
CA LEU A 324 2.29 3.17 9.72
C LEU A 324 3.73 3.69 9.68
N LEU A 325 4.05 4.64 8.78
CA LEU A 325 5.36 5.28 8.72
C LEU A 325 5.62 6.15 9.95
N VAL A 326 4.62 6.94 10.37
CA VAL A 326 4.67 7.75 11.59
C VAL A 326 4.80 6.85 12.82
N LEU A 327 4.00 5.79 12.91
CA LEU A 327 4.03 4.82 13.99
C LEU A 327 5.42 4.17 14.12
N ASN A 328 6.04 3.73 13.01
CA ASN A 328 7.40 3.17 13.07
C ASN A 328 8.41 4.16 13.65
N ARG A 329 8.34 5.44 13.26
CA ARG A 329 9.21 6.49 13.81
C ARG A 329 8.96 6.68 15.31
N LEU A 330 7.70 6.72 15.75
CA LEU A 330 7.32 6.86 17.15
C LEU A 330 7.77 5.66 18.00
N LEU A 331 7.53 4.43 17.52
CA LEU A 331 7.94 3.20 18.20
C LEU A 331 9.46 3.10 18.31
N ARG A 332 10.21 3.51 17.28
CA ARG A 332 11.67 3.59 17.33
C ARG A 332 12.16 4.60 18.36
N ARG A 333 11.60 5.82 18.36
CA ARG A 333 11.94 6.85 19.35
C ARG A 333 11.66 6.38 20.78
N LYS A 334 10.56 5.65 21.00
CA LYS A 334 10.19 5.11 22.30
C LYS A 334 10.79 3.72 22.62
N ARG A 335 11.58 3.12 21.72
CA ARG A 335 12.14 1.76 21.84
C ARG A 335 11.08 0.66 22.06
N MET A 336 9.88 0.83 21.52
CA MET A 336 8.74 -0.10 21.67
C MET A 336 8.43 -0.87 20.37
N ILE A 337 9.42 -1.14 19.52
CA ILE A 337 9.20 -1.79 18.22
C ILE A 337 8.60 -3.20 18.38
N HIS A 338 8.97 -3.91 19.44
CA HIS A 338 8.46 -5.25 19.77
C HIS A 338 6.93 -5.31 19.98
N TRP A 339 6.30 -4.17 20.27
CA TRP A 339 4.86 -4.06 20.50
C TRP A 339 4.03 -4.15 19.21
N CYS A 340 4.65 -3.89 18.06
CA CYS A 340 3.95 -3.81 16.79
C CYS A 340 4.21 -5.04 15.91
N VAL A 341 3.14 -5.56 15.31
CA VAL A 341 3.19 -6.58 14.27
C VAL A 341 3.14 -5.90 12.90
N ALA A 342 4.09 -6.27 12.03
CA ALA A 342 4.16 -5.77 10.65
C ALA A 342 2.86 -6.07 9.89
N GLN A 343 2.23 -5.03 9.34
CA GLN A 343 0.95 -5.14 8.65
C GLN A 343 1.11 -5.57 7.20
N SER A 344 0.22 -6.45 6.73
CA SER A 344 0.10 -6.77 5.30
C SER A 344 -0.66 -5.67 4.58
N THR A 345 -0.09 -5.18 3.47
CA THR A 345 -0.64 -4.07 2.70
C THR A 345 -2.01 -4.40 2.12
N THR A 346 -2.23 -5.63 1.66
CA THR A 346 -3.52 -6.03 1.10
C THR A 346 -4.60 -6.23 2.16
N VAL A 347 -4.26 -6.83 3.30
CA VAL A 347 -5.22 -6.97 4.41
C VAL A 347 -5.71 -5.60 4.86
N LEU A 348 -4.79 -4.64 5.01
CA LEU A 348 -5.14 -3.28 5.37
C LEU A 348 -6.01 -2.60 4.30
N THR A 349 -5.68 -2.77 3.01
CA THR A 349 -6.49 -2.23 1.91
C THR A 349 -7.91 -2.78 1.93
N VAL A 350 -8.07 -4.10 2.10
CA VAL A 350 -9.39 -4.74 2.18
C VAL A 350 -10.15 -4.25 3.40
N ALA A 351 -9.51 -4.20 4.57
CA ALA A 351 -10.13 -3.73 5.81
C ALA A 351 -10.66 -2.28 5.68
N ILE A 352 -9.84 -1.37 5.15
CA ILE A 352 -10.23 0.03 4.95
C ILE A 352 -11.34 0.15 3.92
N THR A 353 -11.26 -0.60 2.81
CA THR A 353 -12.31 -0.59 1.78
C THR A 353 -13.64 -1.07 2.34
N VAL A 354 -13.65 -2.19 3.08
CA VAL A 354 -14.86 -2.74 3.71
C VAL A 354 -15.41 -1.79 4.78
N LEU A 355 -14.54 -1.19 5.59
CA LEU A 355 -14.94 -0.24 6.64
C LEU A 355 -15.66 0.98 6.05
N LEU A 356 -15.07 1.59 5.01
CA LEU A 356 -15.64 2.77 4.34
C LEU A 356 -16.83 2.42 3.43
N SER A 357 -17.04 1.15 3.09
CA SER A 357 -18.12 0.71 2.20
C SER A 357 -19.21 -0.09 2.91
N ALA A 358 -19.11 -1.41 2.88
CA ALA A 358 -20.14 -2.33 3.38
C ALA A 358 -20.44 -2.10 4.86
N ALA A 359 -19.43 -1.87 5.70
CA ALA A 359 -19.64 -1.61 7.12
C ALA A 359 -20.33 -0.26 7.35
N ALA A 360 -19.89 0.80 6.68
CA ALA A 360 -20.54 2.12 6.77
C ALA A 360 -22.00 2.06 6.30
N ASN A 361 -22.28 1.42 5.16
CA ASN A 361 -23.64 1.22 4.67
C ASN A 361 -24.51 0.43 5.66
N GLY A 362 -23.98 -0.67 6.22
CA GLY A 362 -24.67 -1.48 7.22
C GLY A 362 -24.96 -0.72 8.51
N CYS A 363 -23.98 0.02 9.02
CA CYS A 363 -24.11 0.85 10.22
C CYS A 363 -25.20 1.92 10.06
N LEU A 364 -25.33 2.54 8.88
CA LEU A 364 -26.36 3.55 8.63
C LEU A 364 -27.78 2.97 8.47
N ARG A 365 -27.97 1.64 8.50
CA ARG A 365 -29.31 1.06 8.68
C ARG A 365 -29.83 1.22 10.11
N TRP A 366 -28.94 1.50 11.07
CA TRP A 366 -29.31 1.74 12.45
C TRP A 366 -29.69 3.23 12.64
N TYR A 367 -30.99 3.50 12.66
CA TYR A 367 -31.53 4.87 12.72
C TYR A 367 -30.99 5.75 13.87
N PRO A 368 -30.64 5.24 15.08
CA PRO A 368 -30.03 6.08 16.11
C PRO A 368 -28.67 6.63 15.69
N LEU A 369 -27.88 5.84 14.95
CA LEU A 369 -26.60 6.29 14.43
C LEU A 369 -26.77 7.40 13.40
N VAL A 370 -27.73 7.26 12.48
CA VAL A 370 -28.08 8.31 11.51
C VAL A 370 -28.48 9.60 12.26
N GLY A 371 -29.31 9.50 13.29
CA GLY A 371 -29.73 10.65 14.11
C GLY A 371 -28.58 11.32 14.87
N MET A 372 -27.65 10.54 15.44
CA MET A 372 -26.44 11.07 16.10
C MET A 372 -25.53 11.77 15.10
N SER A 373 -25.25 11.14 13.96
CA SER A 373 -24.40 11.72 12.93
C SER A 373 -25.02 12.97 12.31
N ASN A 374 -26.34 12.97 12.03
CA ASN A 374 -27.04 14.15 11.56
C ASN A 374 -27.01 15.28 12.60
N SER A 375 -27.18 14.99 13.89
CA SER A 375 -27.05 16.00 14.96
C SER A 375 -25.67 16.65 14.97
N ILE A 376 -24.60 15.88 14.74
CA ILE A 376 -23.23 16.41 14.61
C ILE A 376 -23.14 17.33 13.37
N MET A 377 -23.66 16.89 12.22
CA MET A 377 -23.65 17.71 10.99
C MET A 377 -24.48 19.00 11.14
N CYS A 378 -25.63 18.94 11.81
CA CYS A 378 -26.45 20.10 12.16
C CYS A 378 -25.70 21.10 13.05
N ALA A 379 -24.93 20.62 14.03
CA ALA A 379 -24.09 21.48 14.88
C ALA A 379 -22.96 22.17 14.09
N LEU A 380 -22.58 21.60 12.94
CA LEU A 380 -21.61 22.17 11.99
C LEU A 380 -22.28 22.96 10.85
N SER A 381 -23.58 23.18 10.94
CA SER A 381 -24.33 23.94 9.94
C SER A 381 -24.52 25.39 10.37
N THR A 382 -24.44 26.30 9.41
CA THR A 382 -24.79 27.71 9.59
C THR A 382 -25.92 28.08 8.64
N ALA A 383 -26.95 28.73 9.19
CA ALA A 383 -28.09 29.20 8.42
C ALA A 383 -27.83 30.61 7.87
N ALA A 384 -28.35 30.89 6.68
CA ALA A 384 -28.47 32.26 6.19
C ALA A 384 -29.44 33.08 7.07
N ALA A 385 -29.33 34.41 7.02
CA ALA A 385 -30.09 35.33 7.90
C ALA A 385 -31.62 35.20 7.75
N ASP A 386 -32.08 34.73 6.59
CA ASP A 386 -33.48 34.48 6.26
C ASP A 386 -33.93 33.02 6.51
N GLY A 387 -33.02 32.14 6.93
CA GLY A 387 -33.29 30.72 7.18
C GLY A 387 -33.63 29.90 5.92
N SER A 388 -33.45 30.47 4.72
CA SER A 388 -33.82 29.80 3.45
C SER A 388 -32.75 28.82 2.98
N TYR A 389 -31.53 28.96 3.50
CA TYR A 389 -30.35 28.27 3.02
C TYR A 389 -29.39 27.91 4.15
N TYR A 390 -28.71 26.78 3.99
CA TYR A 390 -27.73 26.28 4.95
C TYR A 390 -26.39 26.00 4.28
N THR A 391 -25.33 26.26 5.03
CA THR A 391 -23.98 25.77 4.73
C THR A 391 -23.58 24.77 5.79
N ILE A 392 -22.91 23.69 5.40
CA ILE A 392 -22.44 22.66 6.32
C ILE A 392 -20.92 22.53 6.18
N GLU A 393 -20.19 22.72 7.28
CA GLU A 393 -18.74 22.56 7.29
C GLU A 393 -18.35 21.09 7.48
N VAL A 394 -17.75 20.49 6.46
CA VAL A 394 -17.43 19.05 6.42
C VAL A 394 -16.02 18.76 6.94
N ALA A 395 -15.16 19.78 7.08
CA ALA A 395 -13.77 19.57 7.54
C ALA A 395 -13.64 18.76 8.84
N PRO A 396 -14.45 18.98 9.90
CA PRO A 396 -14.37 18.19 11.13
C PRO A 396 -14.71 16.71 10.92
N ALA A 397 -15.77 16.41 10.16
CA ALA A 397 -16.20 15.04 9.87
C ALA A 397 -15.14 14.29 9.03
N LEU A 398 -14.54 14.99 8.06
CA LEU A 398 -13.48 14.46 7.22
C LEU A 398 -12.18 14.21 8.03
N PHE A 399 -11.83 15.14 8.92
CA PHE A 399 -10.70 14.96 9.85
C PHE A 399 -10.90 13.75 10.77
N LEU A 400 -12.08 13.59 11.37
CA LEU A 400 -12.41 12.42 12.20
C LEU A 400 -12.32 11.12 11.40
N THR A 401 -12.81 11.12 10.16
CA THR A 401 -12.72 9.96 9.27
C THR A 401 -11.26 9.57 9.04
N TYR A 402 -10.39 10.52 8.69
CA TYR A 402 -8.98 10.22 8.44
C TYR A 402 -8.21 9.85 9.71
N LEU A 403 -8.58 10.42 10.86
CA LEU A 403 -8.06 9.97 12.15
C LEU A 403 -8.42 8.51 12.42
N MET A 404 -9.67 8.11 12.15
CA MET A 404 -10.10 6.71 12.27
C MET A 404 -9.28 5.81 11.34
N LEU A 405 -9.08 6.20 10.07
CA LEU A 405 -8.26 5.43 9.13
C LEU A 405 -6.80 5.32 9.56
N ALA A 406 -6.25 6.35 10.21
CA ALA A 406 -4.91 6.33 10.78
C ALA A 406 -4.79 5.42 12.02
N LEU A 407 -5.88 5.24 12.78
CA LEU A 407 -5.93 4.40 13.98
C LEU A 407 -6.12 2.90 13.65
N VAL A 408 -6.85 2.56 12.58
CA VAL A 408 -7.06 1.17 12.14
C VAL A 408 -5.76 0.34 12.12
N PRO A 409 -4.67 0.75 11.44
CA PRO A 409 -3.43 -0.03 11.44
C PRO A 409 -2.74 -0.12 12.80
N VAL A 410 -2.97 0.83 13.72
CA VAL A 410 -2.44 0.79 15.08
C VAL A 410 -3.15 -0.29 15.89
N VAL A 411 -4.46 -0.40 15.74
CA VAL A 411 -5.29 -1.41 16.41
C VAL A 411 -4.96 -2.81 15.86
N LEU A 412 -4.93 -2.97 14.53
CA LEU A 412 -4.58 -4.23 13.87
C LEU A 412 -3.10 -4.61 14.09
N GLY A 413 -2.24 -3.62 14.30
CA GLY A 413 -0.81 -3.80 14.56
C GLY A 413 -0.44 -4.13 16.00
N ARG A 414 -1.41 -4.13 16.92
CA ARG A 414 -1.16 -4.41 18.33
C ARG A 414 -0.84 -5.89 18.50
N ARG A 415 0.38 -6.21 18.93
CA ARG A 415 0.72 -7.58 19.32
C ARG A 415 -0.10 -7.91 20.57
N ALA A 416 -1.01 -8.87 20.48
CA ALA A 416 -1.68 -9.38 21.66
C ALA A 416 -0.61 -9.89 22.64
N PRO A 417 -0.72 -9.61 23.95
CA PRO A 417 0.12 -10.31 24.92
C PRO A 417 -0.13 -11.81 24.73
N GLU A 418 0.94 -12.59 24.54
CA GLU A 418 0.82 -14.03 24.44
C GLU A 418 0.03 -14.52 25.66
N PRO A 419 -1.06 -15.29 25.47
CA PRO A 419 -1.75 -15.89 26.60
C PRO A 419 -0.71 -16.67 27.38
N ARG A 420 -0.56 -16.36 28.67
CA ARG A 420 0.27 -17.16 29.57
C ARG A 420 -0.21 -18.60 29.43
N PRO A 421 0.66 -19.57 29.11
CA PRO A 421 0.26 -20.96 29.20
C PRO A 421 -0.10 -21.22 30.66
N ASP A 422 -1.35 -21.61 30.91
CA ASP A 422 -1.76 -22.14 32.19
C ASP A 422 -0.89 -23.39 32.48
N PRO A 423 -0.14 -23.46 33.58
CA PRO A 423 0.59 -24.67 33.95
C PRO A 423 -0.30 -25.62 34.78
N PRO A 424 -0.03 -26.93 34.82
CA PRO A 424 0.32 -27.83 33.71
C PRO A 424 -0.46 -29.16 33.78
N GLU A 425 -0.64 -29.85 32.64
CA GLU A 425 -0.49 -31.31 32.63
C GLU A 425 0.68 -31.69 31.71
N LEU A 426 1.69 -32.25 32.34
CA LEU A 426 2.97 -32.70 31.82
C LEU A 426 2.80 -34.06 31.13
N LEU A 427 3.22 -34.18 29.87
CA LEU A 427 4.26 -35.13 29.46
C LEU A 427 4.53 -35.03 27.96
N ILE A 428 5.83 -34.92 27.62
CA ILE A 428 6.43 -34.97 26.27
C ILE A 428 6.44 -33.64 25.48
N TYR A 429 7.22 -32.65 25.92
CA TYR A 429 8.09 -31.86 25.03
C TYR A 429 9.13 -31.01 25.79
N HIS A 430 9.90 -31.62 26.70
CA HIS A 430 10.95 -30.92 27.43
C HIS A 430 12.32 -31.18 26.78
N LYS A 431 12.73 -30.32 25.83
CA LYS A 431 14.17 -29.99 25.60
C LYS A 431 14.52 -28.81 24.67
N SER A 432 13.59 -27.95 24.23
CA SER A 432 13.97 -26.81 23.35
C SER A 432 13.29 -25.47 23.65
N ILE A 433 12.65 -25.29 24.81
CA ILE A 433 11.92 -24.04 25.15
C ILE A 433 12.30 -23.52 26.55
N SER A 434 13.59 -23.57 26.90
CA SER A 434 14.11 -22.87 28.09
C SER A 434 14.96 -21.63 27.77
N SER A 435 15.16 -21.29 26.49
CA SER A 435 15.91 -20.08 26.08
C SER A 435 15.04 -18.93 25.57
N VAL A 436 13.71 -19.08 25.53
CA VAL A 436 12.78 -18.07 24.97
C VAL A 436 12.02 -17.31 26.07
N LEU A 437 12.09 -17.76 27.33
CA LEU A 437 11.35 -17.17 28.45
C LEU A 437 12.12 -16.12 29.27
N SER A 438 13.25 -15.61 28.78
CA SER A 438 13.86 -14.36 29.27
C SER A 438 13.38 -13.15 28.44
N ALA A 439 12.07 -13.03 28.24
CA ALA A 439 11.44 -11.81 27.74
C ALA A 439 11.40 -10.74 28.85
N SER A 440 12.56 -10.31 29.34
CA SER A 440 12.71 -9.07 30.10
C SER A 440 14.06 -8.45 29.72
N ARG A 441 14.02 -7.26 29.10
CA ARG A 441 15.16 -6.55 28.48
C ARG A 441 15.91 -7.35 27.41
N GLN A 442 15.37 -7.37 26.18
CA GLN A 442 16.21 -7.65 25.00
C GLN A 442 17.35 -6.62 24.95
N ARG A 443 18.58 -7.07 25.21
CA ARG A 443 19.79 -6.26 24.99
C ARG A 443 20.01 -6.15 23.47
N PRO A 444 20.37 -4.98 22.94
CA PRO A 444 20.52 -4.76 21.50
C PRO A 444 21.60 -5.69 20.94
N VAL A 445 21.31 -6.37 19.83
CA VAL A 445 22.30 -7.16 19.08
C VAL A 445 23.18 -6.18 18.29
N GLN A 446 24.50 -6.27 18.40
CA GLN A 446 25.38 -5.44 17.57
C GLN A 446 25.53 -6.05 16.18
N LEU A 447 25.21 -5.27 15.14
CA LEU A 447 25.39 -5.67 13.75
C LEU A 447 26.70 -5.10 13.21
N GLY A 448 27.71 -5.97 13.11
CA GLY A 448 28.97 -5.66 12.42
C GLY A 448 28.83 -5.84 10.91
N VAL A 449 29.32 -4.88 10.13
CA VAL A 449 29.40 -5.00 8.67
C VAL A 449 30.82 -5.38 8.29
N VAL A 450 30.97 -6.50 7.60
CA VAL A 450 32.29 -6.98 7.17
C VAL A 450 32.31 -7.19 5.66
N ALA A 451 33.29 -6.55 5.01
CA ALA A 451 33.53 -6.69 3.57
C ALA A 451 34.25 -7.99 3.19
N ARG A 452 34.78 -8.74 4.18
CA ARG A 452 35.65 -9.91 4.01
C ARG A 452 35.13 -11.13 4.77
N ALA A 453 34.82 -12.23 4.09
CA ALA A 453 34.55 -13.48 4.80
C ALA A 453 35.76 -13.83 5.71
N PRO A 454 35.56 -14.16 7.00
CA PRO A 454 36.66 -14.53 7.87
C PRO A 454 37.42 -15.71 7.24
N SER A 455 38.75 -15.62 7.25
CA SER A 455 39.62 -16.69 6.78
C SER A 455 39.38 -17.91 7.66
N ASP A 456 38.90 -19.02 7.08
CA ASP A 456 38.93 -20.33 7.72
C ASP A 456 40.37 -20.60 8.18
N ARG A 457 40.58 -20.53 9.50
CA ARG A 457 41.71 -21.18 10.13
C ARG A 457 41.40 -22.65 9.99
N LYS A 458 42.21 -23.38 9.21
CA LYS A 458 42.03 -24.83 8.97
C LYS A 458 41.81 -25.54 10.31
N SER A 459 40.56 -25.89 10.61
CA SER A 459 40.26 -26.91 11.60
C SER A 459 40.79 -28.25 11.06
N PRO A 460 41.38 -29.10 11.90
CA PRO A 460 41.97 -30.36 11.47
C PRO A 460 40.89 -31.25 10.83
N ALA A 461 41.33 -32.01 9.84
CA ALA A 461 40.52 -32.90 9.02
C ALA A 461 39.89 -34.01 9.86
N THR A 462 38.72 -33.76 10.42
CA THR A 462 37.72 -34.79 10.71
C THR A 462 36.60 -34.62 9.69
N PRO A 463 36.16 -35.68 9.00
CA PRO A 463 34.97 -35.62 8.16
C PRO A 463 33.80 -35.34 9.09
N VAL A 464 33.40 -34.07 9.18
CA VAL A 464 32.14 -33.68 9.82
C VAL A 464 31.07 -34.42 9.03
N PRO A 465 30.36 -35.39 9.64
CA PRO A 465 29.21 -36.02 9.00
C PRO A 465 28.29 -34.88 8.57
N ALA A 466 27.75 -34.94 7.35
CA ALA A 466 26.79 -33.97 6.85
C ALA A 466 25.83 -33.60 7.98
N LEU A 467 25.98 -32.39 8.53
CA LEU A 467 25.19 -31.93 9.66
C LEU A 467 23.73 -32.11 9.27
N ALA A 468 23.09 -33.01 10.01
CA ALA A 468 21.67 -33.31 9.98
C ALA A 468 20.85 -31.98 9.99
N PRO A 469 19.59 -32.00 9.53
CA PRO A 469 18.76 -30.81 9.40
C PRO A 469 18.42 -30.22 10.78
N THR A 470 19.32 -29.44 11.36
CA THR A 470 19.15 -28.76 12.65
C THR A 470 19.38 -27.26 12.53
N ASP A 471 18.95 -26.67 11.42
CA ASP A 471 18.78 -25.23 11.27
C ASP A 471 17.30 -24.98 11.04
N ASP A 472 16.66 -24.23 11.93
CA ASP A 472 15.26 -23.85 11.82
C ASP A 472 15.06 -22.98 10.57
N ASN A 473 14.77 -23.63 9.43
CA ASN A 473 14.54 -23.02 8.13
C ASN A 473 13.09 -22.55 7.98
N SER A 474 12.33 -22.47 9.08
CA SER A 474 10.95 -21.99 9.11
C SER A 474 10.78 -20.64 8.38
N PHE A 475 11.73 -19.71 8.54
CA PHE A 475 11.71 -18.41 7.86
C PHE A 475 11.91 -18.47 6.33
N ALA A 476 12.58 -19.51 5.83
CA ALA A 476 12.81 -19.71 4.40
C ALA A 476 11.59 -20.35 3.70
N LYS A 477 10.77 -21.09 4.45
CA LYS A 477 9.57 -21.76 3.93
C LYS A 477 8.56 -20.76 3.36
N PHE A 478 7.77 -21.23 2.38
CA PHE A 478 6.71 -20.42 1.77
C PHE A 478 5.60 -20.03 2.76
N ASP A 479 5.37 -20.86 3.78
CA ASP A 479 4.40 -20.56 4.85
C ASP A 479 4.81 -19.37 5.70
N PHE A 480 6.09 -19.00 5.72
CA PHE A 480 6.50 -17.76 6.36
C PHE A 480 6.14 -16.50 5.55
N ASN A 481 5.24 -16.59 4.57
CA ASN A 481 4.69 -15.43 3.88
C ASN A 481 3.21 -15.20 4.21
N ASP A 482 2.73 -14.00 3.89
CA ASP A 482 1.31 -13.70 3.96
C ASP A 482 0.52 -14.45 2.88
N TRP A 483 -0.80 -14.55 3.07
CA TRP A 483 -1.68 -15.30 2.18
C TRP A 483 -1.57 -14.84 0.72
N LYS A 484 -1.40 -13.52 0.50
CA LYS A 484 -1.20 -12.93 -0.83
C LYS A 484 0.01 -13.53 -1.53
N ARG A 485 1.16 -13.53 -0.84
CA ARG A 485 2.39 -14.07 -1.41
C ARG A 485 2.31 -15.59 -1.54
N ARG A 486 1.69 -16.30 -0.60
CA ARG A 486 1.42 -17.75 -0.73
C ARG A 486 0.61 -18.07 -1.99
N LEU A 487 -0.44 -17.30 -2.27
CA LEU A 487 -1.23 -17.43 -3.50
C LEU A 487 -0.39 -17.16 -4.76
N CYS A 488 0.43 -16.11 -4.76
CA CYS A 488 1.31 -15.81 -5.89
C CYS A 488 2.30 -16.96 -6.14
N LEU A 489 2.89 -17.50 -5.07
CA LEU A 489 3.82 -18.63 -5.15
C LEU A 489 3.13 -19.88 -5.67
N TYR A 490 1.91 -20.17 -5.20
CA TYR A 490 1.08 -21.26 -5.70
C TYR A 490 0.85 -21.15 -7.22
N LEU A 491 0.50 -19.97 -7.72
CA LEU A 491 0.29 -19.73 -9.16
C LEU A 491 1.59 -19.84 -9.99
N CYS A 492 2.74 -19.52 -9.39
CA CYS A 492 4.04 -19.55 -10.07
C CYS A 492 4.68 -20.94 -10.13
N ARG A 493 4.24 -21.89 -9.31
CA ARG A 493 4.81 -23.24 -9.26
C ARG A 493 4.26 -24.14 -10.39
N PRO A 494 5.11 -24.95 -11.03
CA PRO A 494 4.67 -25.98 -11.96
C PRO A 494 4.23 -27.29 -11.28
N HIS A 495 4.65 -27.58 -10.03
CA HIS A 495 4.35 -28.83 -9.30
C HIS A 495 3.82 -28.56 -7.88
N LYS A 496 3.04 -29.52 -7.33
CA LYS A 496 2.47 -29.45 -5.97
C LYS A 496 3.58 -29.31 -4.90
N PRO A 497 3.33 -28.61 -3.79
CA PRO A 497 4.28 -28.53 -2.69
C PRO A 497 4.46 -29.92 -2.07
N THR A 498 5.69 -30.42 -2.08
CA THR A 498 6.11 -31.50 -1.19
C THR A 498 6.90 -30.89 -0.04
N ASP A 499 6.61 -31.29 1.19
CA ASP A 499 7.31 -30.86 2.42
C ASP A 499 8.83 -31.18 2.42
N ALA A 500 9.31 -31.87 1.38
CA ALA A 500 10.71 -32.22 1.14
C ALA A 500 11.50 -31.20 0.30
N ASP A 501 10.91 -30.08 -0.14
CA ASP A 501 11.66 -28.99 -0.77
C ASP A 501 12.64 -28.39 0.26
N PHE A 502 13.94 -28.70 0.15
CA PHE A 502 14.97 -28.07 0.97
C PHE A 502 14.89 -26.55 0.76
N CYS A 503 14.34 -25.84 1.75
CA CYS A 503 14.28 -24.38 1.75
C CYS A 503 15.45 -23.85 2.55
N SER A 504 16.22 -22.93 1.97
CA SER A 504 17.40 -22.30 2.58
C SER A 504 17.33 -20.76 2.53
N GLY A 505 18.24 -20.09 3.23
CA GLY A 505 18.28 -18.62 3.33
C GLY A 505 17.46 -18.08 4.50
N ALA A 506 16.82 -16.93 4.29
CA ALA A 506 16.12 -16.11 5.26
C ALA A 506 16.98 -15.66 6.48
N SER A 507 18.31 -15.52 6.31
CA SER A 507 19.20 -15.18 7.43
C SER A 507 18.88 -13.82 8.06
N MET A 508 18.39 -12.89 7.24
CA MET A 508 17.88 -11.59 7.70
C MET A 508 16.67 -11.71 8.63
N TYR A 509 15.76 -12.66 8.39
CA TYR A 509 14.57 -12.84 9.24
C TYR A 509 14.91 -13.47 10.58
N ARG A 510 15.97 -14.28 10.67
CA ARG A 510 16.51 -14.74 11.95
C ARG A 510 16.97 -13.56 12.81
N LEU A 511 17.69 -12.61 12.21
CA LEU A 511 18.08 -11.37 12.88
C LEU A 511 16.86 -10.58 13.37
N PHE A 512 15.83 -10.46 12.54
CA PHE A 512 14.59 -9.75 12.90
C PHE A 512 13.78 -10.44 13.99
N ALA A 513 13.86 -11.77 14.09
CA ALA A 513 13.24 -12.53 15.17
C ALA A 513 13.97 -12.30 16.49
N THR A 514 15.31 -12.17 16.46
CA THR A 514 16.10 -11.85 17.65
C THR A 514 15.94 -10.39 18.07
N ASP A 515 16.09 -9.45 17.14
CA ASP A 515 15.92 -8.01 17.38
C ASP A 515 15.19 -7.33 16.21
N PRO A 516 13.88 -7.03 16.37
CA PRO A 516 13.08 -6.31 15.37
C PRO A 516 13.60 -4.89 15.08
N SER A 517 14.46 -4.32 15.93
CA SER A 517 15.00 -2.97 15.75
C SER A 517 15.84 -2.83 14.48
N HIS A 518 16.41 -3.93 14.00
CA HIS A 518 17.19 -3.99 12.78
C HIS A 518 16.35 -3.96 11.50
N GLN A 519 15.03 -4.08 11.55
CA GLN A 519 14.20 -3.81 10.38
C GLN A 519 14.32 -2.31 10.03
N SER A 520 14.28 -1.92 8.77
CA SER A 520 14.20 -0.51 8.40
C SER A 520 12.80 0.05 8.70
N LEU A 521 11.76 -0.78 8.47
CA LEU A 521 10.36 -0.48 8.75
C LEU A 521 9.68 -1.70 9.37
N ALA A 522 9.40 -1.65 10.68
CA ALA A 522 8.86 -2.79 11.42
C ALA A 522 7.32 -2.87 11.39
N THR A 523 6.66 -1.79 10.94
CA THR A 523 5.21 -1.67 10.91
C THR A 523 4.60 -2.17 9.60
N ILE A 524 5.40 -2.36 8.54
CA ILE A 524 4.95 -2.83 7.23
C ILE A 524 5.66 -4.13 6.88
N ASN A 525 4.91 -5.12 6.41
CA ASN A 525 5.48 -6.39 6.00
C ASN A 525 6.28 -6.26 4.68
N GLY A 526 7.60 -6.32 4.77
CA GLY A 526 8.53 -6.25 3.62
C GLY A 526 8.63 -7.53 2.77
N ARG A 527 8.15 -8.68 3.29
CA ARG A 527 8.36 -10.04 2.72
C ARG A 527 7.89 -10.21 1.28
N GLY A 528 6.95 -9.38 0.81
CA GLY A 528 6.48 -9.42 -0.58
C GLY A 528 7.61 -9.25 -1.60
N THR A 529 8.60 -8.43 -1.28
CA THR A 529 9.71 -8.08 -2.19
C THR A 529 10.72 -9.20 -2.41
N ASP A 530 10.74 -10.21 -1.54
CA ASP A 530 11.74 -11.28 -1.57
C ASP A 530 11.58 -12.14 -2.82
N CYS A 531 12.72 -12.57 -3.36
CA CYS A 531 12.76 -13.51 -4.47
C CYS A 531 13.08 -14.92 -3.98
N TYR A 532 12.72 -15.91 -4.78
CA TYR A 532 13.07 -17.30 -4.54
C TYR A 532 13.93 -17.81 -5.68
N VAL A 533 15.06 -18.44 -5.36
CA VAL A 533 15.98 -19.01 -6.35
C VAL A 533 15.90 -20.51 -6.26
N TYR A 534 15.38 -21.13 -7.32
CA TYR A 534 15.28 -22.57 -7.47
C TYR A 534 16.57 -23.07 -8.10
N SER A 535 17.26 -23.96 -7.42
CA SER A 535 18.54 -24.52 -7.84
C SER A 535 18.34 -25.94 -8.34
N TYR A 536 18.72 -26.23 -9.58
CA TYR A 536 18.58 -27.55 -10.20
C TYR A 536 19.95 -28.19 -10.46
N ILE A 537 20.11 -29.44 -10.02
CA ILE A 537 21.28 -30.28 -10.31
C ILE A 537 21.10 -30.94 -11.70
N ALA A 538 22.14 -31.60 -12.19
CA ALA A 538 22.10 -32.52 -13.33
C ALA A 538 20.84 -33.41 -13.34
N ALA A 539 20.31 -33.68 -14.53
CA ALA A 539 19.01 -34.32 -14.79
C ALA A 539 17.75 -33.50 -14.44
N GLY A 540 17.90 -32.22 -14.05
CA GLY A 540 16.76 -31.32 -13.82
C GLY A 540 16.07 -31.51 -12.46
N GLN A 541 16.72 -32.20 -11.53
CA GLN A 541 16.22 -32.39 -10.17
C GLN A 541 16.39 -31.11 -9.34
N LEU A 542 15.32 -30.70 -8.64
CA LEU A 542 15.36 -29.57 -7.71
C LEU A 542 16.21 -29.93 -6.47
N ALA A 543 17.21 -29.11 -6.20
CA ALA A 543 18.19 -29.33 -5.15
C ALA A 543 17.97 -28.46 -3.91
N ASP A 544 17.65 -27.19 -4.13
CA ASP A 544 17.47 -26.21 -3.06
C ASP A 544 16.56 -25.06 -3.55
N VAL A 545 15.80 -24.49 -2.64
CA VAL A 545 14.99 -23.29 -2.84
C VAL A 545 15.45 -22.25 -1.85
N THR A 546 16.24 -21.30 -2.32
CA THR A 546 16.80 -20.26 -1.46
C THR A 546 15.92 -19.01 -1.52
N ARG A 547 15.43 -18.56 -0.37
CA ARG A 547 14.83 -17.23 -0.24
C ARG A 547 15.95 -16.20 -0.27
N VAL A 548 15.80 -15.13 -1.05
CA VAL A 548 16.73 -13.99 -1.05
C VAL A 548 15.97 -12.69 -0.82
N SER A 549 16.52 -11.84 0.04
CA SER A 549 15.88 -10.61 0.52
C SER A 549 16.78 -9.40 0.31
N LEU A 550 16.20 -8.21 0.12
CA LEU A 550 16.96 -6.98 -0.12
C LEU A 550 17.60 -6.46 1.18
N VAL A 551 18.88 -6.09 1.11
CA VAL A 551 19.64 -5.46 2.21
C VAL A 551 18.97 -4.19 2.72
N SER A 552 18.21 -3.47 1.86
CA SER A 552 17.49 -2.24 2.22
C SER A 552 16.43 -2.42 3.31
N HIS A 553 16.02 -3.66 3.60
CA HIS A 553 15.15 -3.98 4.72
C HIS A 553 15.88 -3.96 6.07
N ILE A 554 17.21 -3.93 6.08
CA ILE A 554 18.02 -3.78 7.29
C ILE A 554 18.27 -2.29 7.56
N GLY A 555 17.79 -1.81 8.69
CA GLY A 555 18.13 -0.51 9.25
C GLY A 555 19.56 -0.53 9.80
N LEU A 556 20.53 -0.24 8.93
CA LEU A 556 21.91 0.02 9.37
C LEU A 556 21.90 1.33 10.19
N GLN A 557 21.83 1.22 11.51
CA GLN A 557 22.07 2.38 12.37
C GLN A 557 23.54 2.78 12.17
N GLN A 558 23.78 3.88 11.43
CA GLN A 558 24.99 4.65 11.65
C GLN A 558 24.90 5.15 13.09
N HIS A 559 25.58 4.47 14.01
CA HIS A 559 25.85 5.05 15.32
C HIS A 559 26.67 6.33 15.08
N GLN A 560 25.97 7.47 15.05
CA GLN A 560 26.57 8.78 15.29
C GLN A 560 27.19 8.71 16.69
N GLY A 561 28.51 8.55 16.75
CA GLY A 561 29.22 8.25 17.99
C GLY A 561 30.49 7.44 17.85
N SER A 562 30.93 7.13 16.63
CA SER A 562 32.35 6.90 16.38
C SER A 562 32.66 7.24 14.94
N THR A 563 33.31 8.39 14.74
CA THR A 563 34.27 8.54 13.65
C THR A 563 35.41 7.54 13.87
N ALA A 564 35.11 6.25 13.75
CA ALA A 564 36.11 5.28 13.37
C ALA A 564 36.34 5.53 11.89
N SER A 565 37.21 6.51 11.60
CA SER A 565 37.99 6.46 10.38
C SER A 565 38.57 5.06 10.33
N VAL A 566 37.97 4.17 9.53
CA VAL A 566 38.62 2.93 9.12
C VAL A 566 39.69 3.37 8.13
N GLN A 567 40.75 4.01 8.65
CA GLN A 567 42.04 3.93 8.02
C GLN A 567 42.36 2.43 7.99
N PRO A 568 42.69 1.87 6.83
CA PRO A 568 43.24 0.52 6.79
C PRO A 568 44.53 0.60 7.60
N LYS A 569 44.54 0.04 8.82
CA LYS A 569 45.79 -0.21 9.53
C LYS A 569 46.51 -1.24 8.68
N ALA A 570 47.36 -0.75 7.79
CA ALA A 570 48.19 -1.53 6.91
C ALA A 570 49.14 -2.33 7.81
N ASN A 571 48.75 -3.56 8.13
CA ASN A 571 49.67 -4.53 8.67
C ASN A 571 50.63 -4.86 7.52
N ARG A 572 51.83 -4.27 7.56
CA ARG A 572 52.77 -4.21 6.42
C ARG A 572 53.37 -5.56 6.02
N ASP A 573 53.14 -6.62 6.78
CA ASP A 573 53.85 -7.90 6.59
C ASP A 573 52.97 -9.14 6.34
N ALA A 574 51.70 -8.96 5.95
CA ALA A 574 50.85 -10.08 5.52
C ALA A 574 50.63 -10.02 3.99
N PRO A 575 50.91 -11.11 3.22
CA PRO A 575 50.70 -11.11 1.77
C PRO A 575 49.22 -10.82 1.47
N GLN A 576 48.99 -9.73 0.71
CA GLN A 576 47.66 -9.29 0.27
C GLN A 576 47.03 -10.34 -0.63
N ARG A 577 46.30 -11.31 -0.05
CA ARG A 577 45.38 -12.16 -0.81
C ARG A 577 44.18 -11.31 -1.25
N PRO A 578 43.78 -11.32 -2.54
CA PRO A 578 42.68 -10.50 -3.03
C PRO A 578 41.38 -10.83 -2.27
N ASN A 579 40.57 -9.80 -2.02
CA ASN A 579 39.26 -9.91 -1.36
C ASN A 579 38.30 -10.77 -2.20
N VAL A 580 38.25 -12.08 -1.96
CA VAL A 580 37.32 -12.96 -2.69
C VAL A 580 36.01 -13.07 -1.92
N GLN A 581 35.05 -12.19 -2.25
CA GLN A 581 33.63 -12.47 -2.02
C GLN A 581 33.27 -13.72 -2.84
N ARG A 582 32.83 -14.80 -2.19
CA ARG A 582 32.70 -16.13 -2.81
C ARG A 582 31.32 -16.45 -3.40
N PHE A 583 30.27 -15.74 -2.97
CA PHE A 583 28.88 -16.07 -3.31
C PHE A 583 28.15 -14.92 -3.98
N ALA A 584 27.13 -15.23 -4.79
CA ALA A 584 26.33 -14.25 -5.53
C ALA A 584 25.56 -13.26 -4.63
N VAL A 585 25.16 -13.71 -3.44
CA VAL A 585 24.39 -12.96 -2.44
C VAL A 585 25.15 -12.92 -1.11
N GLY A 586 24.79 -11.94 -0.27
CA GLY A 586 25.32 -11.82 1.09
C GLY A 586 24.64 -12.78 2.07
N LYS A 587 25.11 -12.78 3.31
CA LYS A 587 24.54 -13.57 4.41
C LYS A 587 24.67 -12.82 5.72
N VAL A 588 23.66 -12.96 6.59
CA VAL A 588 23.76 -12.56 8.00
C VAL A 588 24.13 -13.76 8.85
N LEU A 589 25.22 -13.67 9.60
CA LEU A 589 25.63 -14.68 10.58
C LEU A 589 25.30 -14.19 11.98
N LEU A 590 24.47 -14.94 12.70
CA LEU A 590 24.24 -14.73 14.12
C LEU A 590 25.29 -15.53 14.90
N ARG A 591 26.15 -14.85 15.66
CA ARG A 591 27.11 -15.51 16.55
C ARG A 591 26.48 -15.59 17.93
N LEU A 592 25.91 -16.74 18.25
CA LEU A 592 25.54 -17.10 19.62
C LEU A 592 26.83 -17.51 20.33
N THR A 593 27.39 -16.63 21.15
CA THR A 593 28.51 -16.95 22.04
C THR A 593 28.02 -17.89 23.13
N GLY A 594 28.70 -19.03 23.31
CA GLY A 594 28.36 -19.98 24.36
C GLY A 594 28.71 -19.45 25.76
N ASP A 595 27.80 -19.67 26.72
CA ASP A 595 27.90 -19.62 28.20
C ASP A 595 28.75 -18.54 28.88
N SER A 596 29.20 -17.52 28.16
CA SER A 596 29.93 -16.37 28.71
C SER A 596 29.24 -15.10 28.26
N ASP A 597 29.02 -14.21 29.23
CA ASP A 597 28.16 -13.02 29.29
C ASP A 597 28.39 -11.91 28.23
N GLU A 598 28.98 -12.24 27.08
CA GLU A 598 29.25 -11.32 25.98
C GLU A 598 28.07 -11.24 24.98
N LEU A 599 27.78 -9.99 24.57
CA LEU A 599 26.70 -9.58 23.69
C LEU A 599 26.54 -10.47 22.44
N ALA A 600 25.32 -10.92 22.14
CA ALA A 600 25.02 -11.56 20.86
C ALA A 600 25.40 -10.61 19.72
N ASN A 601 26.24 -11.10 18.80
CA ASN A 601 26.78 -10.31 17.70
C ASN A 601 26.28 -10.86 16.36
N ALA A 602 25.80 -9.98 15.50
CA ALA A 602 25.41 -10.30 14.13
C ALA A 602 26.46 -9.77 13.16
N LEU A 603 26.78 -10.54 12.12
CA LEU A 603 27.73 -10.17 11.08
C LEU A 603 27.04 -10.15 9.72
N LEU A 604 27.00 -8.99 9.05
CA LEU A 604 26.59 -8.90 7.66
C LEU A 604 27.80 -9.08 6.73
N ILE A 605 27.79 -10.18 5.98
CA ILE A 605 28.76 -10.46 4.93
C ILE A 605 28.13 -10.09 3.58
N HIS A 606 28.77 -9.20 2.84
CA HIS A 606 28.30 -8.81 1.51
C HIS A 606 28.59 -9.90 0.46
N GLY A 607 27.63 -10.10 -0.45
CA GLY A 607 27.81 -10.92 -1.64
C GLY A 607 28.73 -10.27 -2.66
N ALA A 608 29.13 -11.04 -3.66
CA ALA A 608 29.97 -10.60 -4.78
C ALA A 608 29.43 -9.33 -5.43
N ARG A 609 30.34 -8.44 -5.84
CA ARG A 609 30.02 -7.13 -6.45
C ARG A 609 29.16 -6.24 -5.53
N ASN A 610 29.27 -6.39 -4.20
CA ASN A 610 28.43 -5.71 -3.21
C ASN A 610 26.93 -5.93 -3.48
N SER A 611 26.55 -7.20 -3.63
CA SER A 611 25.18 -7.60 -3.96
C SER A 611 24.16 -6.97 -2.99
N PRO A 612 23.06 -6.39 -3.49
CA PRO A 612 21.98 -5.83 -2.67
C PRO A 612 21.07 -6.92 -2.09
N TRP A 613 21.41 -8.20 -2.28
CA TRP A 613 20.65 -9.36 -1.85
C TRP A 613 21.38 -10.13 -0.76
N ILE A 614 20.62 -10.67 0.18
CA ILE A 614 21.06 -11.55 1.26
C ILE A 614 20.25 -12.84 1.15
N GLU A 615 20.88 -14.00 1.36
CA GLU A 615 20.16 -15.26 1.57
C GLU A 615 19.33 -15.23 2.85
#